data_AF-A0A9P6C526-F1
#
_entry.id   AF-A0A9P6C526-F1
#
_cell.length_a   1.000
_cell.length_b   1.000
_cell.length_c   1.000
_cell.angle_alpha   90.00
_cell.angle_beta   90.00
_cell.angle_gamma   90.00
#
_symmetry.space_group_name_H-M   'P 1'
#
loop_
_entity.id
_entity.type
_entity.pdbx_description
1 polymer ?
#
loop_
_entity_poly.entity_id
_entity_poly.type
_entity_poly.pdbx_seq_one_letter_code
_entity_poly.pdbx_strand_id
1 'polypeptide(L)'
;MASLRKIKKLSLGIRTTLDLTKFSVFDNMMQLTSLDIRPELLISDLWRTLKHLRIHLQTISFNVLSIGNVFLDYLSSYRGVKELLLSNTERYWAARDHTDIATHFFDVIVKNHAATLEVLEICRHSDTIWGNVQDRLGRLAKPRALKKLKIELSIDEIAAIQDSGTDDDRRLCNLLGSESRVW
;
A
#
# COMPACT_ATOMS: atom_id res chain seq x y z
N MET A 1 -36.36 -9.21 -14.51
CA MET A 1 -35.14 -8.39 -14.34
C MET A 1 -34.46 -8.83 -13.04
N ALA A 2 -33.29 -9.46 -13.13
CA ALA A 2 -32.57 -9.91 -11.94
C ALA A 2 -31.90 -8.71 -11.27
N SER A 3 -32.27 -8.42 -10.02
CA SER A 3 -31.63 -7.42 -9.18
C SER A 3 -30.21 -7.90 -8.86
N LEU A 4 -29.22 -7.32 -9.54
CA LEU A 4 -27.81 -7.64 -9.31
C LEU A 4 -27.41 -7.10 -7.94
N ARG A 5 -26.86 -7.98 -7.09
CA ARG A 5 -26.45 -7.64 -5.73
C ARG A 5 -25.25 -6.68 -5.79
N LYS A 6 -25.31 -5.61 -4.99
CA LYS A 6 -24.22 -4.63 -4.80
C LYS A 6 -22.94 -5.33 -4.35
N ILE A 7 -21.87 -5.20 -5.12
CA ILE A 7 -20.57 -5.81 -4.81
C ILE A 7 -19.72 -4.77 -4.06
N LYS A 8 -19.36 -5.08 -2.81
CA LYS A 8 -18.54 -4.19 -1.96
C LYS A 8 -17.08 -4.60 -1.86
N LYS A 9 -16.80 -5.90 -2.04
CA LYS A 9 -15.46 -6.50 -1.95
C LYS A 9 -15.19 -7.32 -3.19
N LEU A 10 -13.98 -7.18 -3.75
CA LEU A 10 -13.51 -7.94 -4.89
C LEU A 10 -12.14 -8.53 -4.56
N SER A 11 -12.03 -9.86 -4.67
CA SER A 11 -10.76 -10.58 -4.51
C SER A 11 -10.40 -11.25 -5.82
N LEU A 12 -9.23 -10.92 -6.36
CA LEU A 12 -8.74 -11.42 -7.64
C LEU A 12 -7.71 -12.51 -7.41
N GLY A 13 -8.08 -13.73 -7.77
CA GLY A 13 -7.24 -14.92 -7.69
C GLY A 13 -6.45 -15.19 -8.97
N ILE A 14 -5.60 -16.21 -8.88
CA ILE A 14 -4.77 -16.74 -9.96
C ILE A 14 -5.63 -17.02 -11.21
N ARG A 15 -5.18 -16.52 -12.37
CA ARG A 15 -5.80 -16.66 -13.71
C ARG A 15 -7.12 -15.93 -13.97
N THR A 16 -7.49 -14.94 -13.16
CA THR A 16 -8.64 -14.09 -13.50
C THR A 16 -8.21 -12.94 -14.42
N THR A 17 -8.41 -13.10 -15.74
CA THR A 17 -8.37 -11.96 -16.66
C THR A 17 -9.65 -11.16 -16.46
N LEU A 18 -9.58 -10.14 -15.63
CA LEU A 18 -10.73 -9.29 -15.37
C LEU A 18 -10.84 -8.26 -16.48
N ASP A 19 -11.62 -8.60 -17.51
CA ASP A 19 -11.97 -7.67 -18.58
C ASP A 19 -13.03 -6.69 -18.09
N LEU A 20 -12.57 -5.63 -17.41
CA LEU A 20 -13.41 -4.56 -16.90
C LEU A 20 -14.26 -3.91 -17.99
N THR A 21 -13.84 -3.97 -19.26
CA THR A 21 -14.58 -3.38 -20.38
C THR A 21 -15.82 -4.19 -20.78
N LYS A 22 -15.85 -5.49 -20.47
CA LYS A 22 -16.98 -6.39 -20.78
C LYS A 22 -18.02 -6.48 -19.66
N PHE A 23 -17.74 -5.93 -18.48
CA PHE A 23 -18.70 -5.90 -17.40
C PHE A 23 -19.73 -4.80 -17.67
N SER A 24 -20.91 -5.14 -18.19
CA SER A 24 -22.15 -4.34 -18.04
C SER A 24 -22.61 -4.18 -16.57
N VAL A 25 -21.68 -4.37 -15.62
CA VAL A 25 -21.84 -4.40 -14.16
C VAL A 25 -21.33 -3.09 -13.53
N PHE A 26 -21.00 -2.08 -14.34
CA PHE A 26 -20.51 -0.77 -13.88
C PHE A 26 -21.42 -0.12 -12.83
N ASP A 27 -22.74 -0.24 -12.97
CA ASP A 27 -23.70 0.30 -11.97
C ASP A 27 -23.52 -0.34 -10.58
N ASN A 28 -23.09 -1.61 -10.52
CA ASN A 28 -22.87 -2.33 -9.27
C ASN A 28 -21.45 -2.14 -8.70
N MET A 29 -20.48 -1.75 -9.54
CA MET A 29 -19.09 -1.52 -9.12
C MET A 29 -18.88 -0.16 -8.45
N MET A 30 -19.82 0.78 -8.57
CA MET A 30 -19.78 2.06 -7.85
C MET A 30 -19.73 1.92 -6.32
N GLN A 31 -20.02 0.73 -5.77
CA GLN A 31 -19.95 0.46 -4.33
C GLN A 31 -18.71 -0.34 -3.91
N LEU A 32 -17.79 -0.59 -4.85
CA LEU A 32 -16.57 -1.30 -4.54
C LEU A 32 -15.71 -0.46 -3.60
N THR A 33 -15.44 -0.99 -2.41
CA THR A 33 -14.70 -0.29 -1.35
C THR A 33 -13.47 -1.07 -0.90
N SER A 34 -13.40 -2.37 -1.22
CA SER A 34 -12.28 -3.22 -0.85
C SER A 34 -11.82 -4.05 -2.05
N LEU A 35 -10.51 -4.04 -2.28
CA LEU A 35 -9.87 -4.75 -3.37
C LEU A 35 -8.66 -5.53 -2.82
N ASP A 36 -8.62 -6.82 -3.12
CA ASP A 36 -7.51 -7.73 -2.79
C ASP A 36 -6.97 -8.38 -4.07
N ILE A 37 -5.71 -8.13 -4.42
CA ILE A 37 -5.11 -8.59 -5.68
C ILE A 37 -3.89 -9.48 -5.42
N ARG A 38 -3.88 -10.64 -6.07
CA ARG A 38 -2.74 -11.57 -6.08
C ARG A 38 -1.74 -11.21 -7.20
N PRO A 39 -0.46 -11.56 -7.05
CA PRO A 39 0.65 -10.91 -7.75
C PRO A 39 0.74 -11.19 -9.25
N GLU A 40 0.00 -12.16 -9.79
CA GLU A 40 0.17 -12.61 -11.17
C GLU A 40 -0.50 -11.72 -12.25
N LEU A 41 -1.14 -10.60 -11.86
CA LEU A 41 -1.90 -9.77 -12.80
C LEU A 41 -1.14 -8.49 -13.17
N LEU A 42 -1.16 -8.13 -14.46
CA LEU A 42 -0.73 -6.80 -14.93
C LEU A 42 -1.81 -5.77 -14.53
N ILE A 43 -1.53 -4.98 -13.49
CA ILE A 43 -2.55 -4.19 -12.76
C ILE A 43 -2.69 -2.74 -13.27
N SER A 44 -1.84 -2.28 -14.20
CA SER A 44 -1.83 -0.88 -14.62
C SER A 44 -3.18 -0.41 -15.17
N ASP A 45 -3.84 -1.22 -15.98
CA ASP A 45 -5.14 -0.87 -16.57
C ASP A 45 -6.28 -0.91 -15.56
N LEU A 46 -6.17 -1.75 -14.52
CA LEU A 46 -7.12 -1.76 -13.42
C LEU A 46 -7.12 -0.41 -12.69
N TRP A 47 -5.94 0.10 -12.33
CA TRP A 47 -5.84 1.40 -11.64
C TRP A 47 -6.35 2.56 -12.50
N ARG A 48 -6.05 2.57 -13.80
CA ARG A 48 -6.59 3.56 -14.74
C ARG A 48 -8.11 3.48 -14.82
N THR A 49 -8.65 2.26 -14.88
CA THR A 49 -10.09 2.03 -14.97
C THR A 49 -10.81 2.48 -13.70
N LEU A 50 -10.30 2.10 -12.52
CA LEU A 50 -10.85 2.54 -11.23
C LEU A 50 -10.84 4.06 -11.11
N LYS A 51 -9.75 4.71 -11.54
CA LYS A 51 -9.64 6.17 -11.58
C LYS A 51 -10.68 6.79 -12.52
N HIS A 52 -10.78 6.27 -13.74
CA HIS A 52 -11.71 6.77 -14.75
C HIS A 52 -13.18 6.65 -14.29
N LEU A 53 -13.52 5.52 -13.66
CA LEU A 53 -14.84 5.24 -13.11
C LEU A 53 -15.10 5.95 -11.76
N ARG A 54 -14.13 6.69 -11.23
CA ARG A 54 -14.20 7.35 -9.90
C ARG A 54 -14.55 6.38 -8.77
N ILE A 55 -14.07 5.15 -8.85
CA ILE A 55 -14.23 4.15 -7.79
C ILE A 55 -13.16 4.42 -6.74
N HIS A 56 -13.60 4.80 -5.54
CA HIS A 56 -12.72 5.16 -4.43
C HIS A 56 -12.65 4.01 -3.43
N LEU A 57 -11.52 3.31 -3.41
CA LEU A 57 -11.31 2.19 -2.50
C LEU A 57 -10.95 2.69 -1.08
N GLN A 58 -11.47 2.01 -0.08
CA GLN A 58 -11.13 2.23 1.33
C GLN A 58 -10.09 1.22 1.82
N THR A 59 -10.16 -0.01 1.32
CA THR A 59 -9.21 -1.08 1.63
C THR A 59 -8.54 -1.55 0.36
N ILE A 60 -7.21 -1.49 0.32
CA ILE A 60 -6.40 -1.96 -0.79
C ILE A 60 -5.36 -2.93 -0.23
N SER A 61 -5.45 -4.18 -0.65
CA SER A 61 -4.47 -5.22 -0.35
C SER A 61 -3.96 -5.76 -1.67
N PHE A 62 -2.64 -5.80 -1.87
CA PHE A 62 -2.10 -6.61 -2.95
C PHE A 62 -0.65 -7.03 -2.72
N ASN A 63 -0.32 -8.22 -3.24
CA ASN A 63 1.05 -8.68 -3.34
C ASN A 63 1.67 -8.01 -4.58
N VAL A 64 2.56 -7.07 -4.33
CA VAL A 64 3.01 -6.08 -5.29
C VAL A 64 4.18 -6.66 -6.09
N LEU A 65 4.07 -6.72 -7.42
CA LEU A 65 5.24 -6.91 -8.30
C LEU A 65 6.07 -5.63 -8.41
N SER A 66 5.41 -4.47 -8.43
CA SER A 66 6.03 -3.13 -8.35
C SER A 66 4.99 -2.07 -7.98
N ILE A 67 5.36 -1.09 -7.16
CA ILE A 67 4.55 0.13 -6.97
C ILE A 67 4.87 1.05 -8.14
N GLY A 68 3.97 1.11 -9.13
CA GLY A 68 4.13 1.96 -10.30
C GLY A 68 3.47 3.33 -10.15
N ASN A 69 3.88 4.30 -10.96
CA ASN A 69 3.30 5.65 -11.00
C ASN A 69 1.78 5.63 -11.21
N VAL A 70 1.26 4.69 -12.00
CA VAL A 70 -0.19 4.58 -12.26
C VAL A 70 -0.99 4.32 -10.98
N PHE A 71 -0.43 3.54 -10.05
CA PHE A 71 -1.06 3.27 -8.77
C PHE A 71 -1.00 4.50 -7.85
N LEU A 72 0.14 5.17 -7.78
CA LEU A 72 0.26 6.42 -7.02
C LEU A 72 -0.67 7.50 -7.58
N ASP A 73 -0.78 7.62 -8.90
CA ASP A 73 -1.70 8.54 -9.57
C ASP A 73 -3.17 8.24 -9.28
N TYR A 74 -3.51 6.97 -9.07
CA TYR A 74 -4.85 6.56 -8.63
C TYR A 74 -5.08 6.99 -7.18
N LEU A 75 -4.17 6.68 -6.26
CA LEU A 75 -4.31 7.06 -4.85
C LEU A 75 -4.34 8.59 -4.65
N SER A 76 -3.51 9.33 -5.40
CA SER A 76 -3.51 10.80 -5.41
C SER A 76 -4.83 11.42 -5.90
N SER A 77 -5.64 10.67 -6.66
CA SER A 77 -6.86 11.21 -7.28
C SER A 77 -8.05 11.36 -6.33
N TYR A 78 -7.99 10.77 -5.12
CA TYR A 78 -9.07 10.83 -4.14
C TYR A 78 -8.55 10.81 -2.71
N ARG A 79 -9.46 10.88 -1.73
CA ARG A 79 -9.17 10.73 -0.29
C ARG A 79 -10.12 9.71 0.32
N GLY A 80 -9.76 9.11 1.45
CA GLY A 80 -10.62 8.13 2.13
C GLY A 80 -10.09 6.70 2.23
N VAL A 81 -8.85 6.45 1.81
CA VAL A 81 -8.19 5.17 2.08
C VAL A 81 -8.07 4.99 3.59
N LYS A 82 -8.50 3.82 4.08
CA LYS A 82 -8.45 3.40 5.48
C LYS A 82 -7.39 2.34 5.70
N GLU A 83 -7.27 1.40 4.79
CA GLU A 83 -6.38 0.25 4.92
C GLU A 83 -5.56 0.09 3.64
N LEU A 84 -4.25 0.13 3.79
CA LEU A 84 -3.31 -0.05 2.69
C LEU A 84 -2.28 -1.10 3.07
N LEU A 85 -2.39 -2.27 2.46
CA LEU A 85 -1.55 -3.44 2.70
C LEU A 85 -0.77 -3.78 1.43
N LEU A 86 0.53 -3.50 1.47
CA LEU A 86 1.46 -3.69 0.37
C LEU A 86 2.45 -4.77 0.78
N SER A 87 2.29 -5.96 0.22
CA SER A 87 3.19 -7.09 0.48
C SER A 87 4.09 -7.34 -0.72
N ASN A 88 5.33 -7.73 -0.49
CA ASN A 88 6.26 -8.23 -1.53
C ASN A 88 6.90 -9.55 -1.08
N THR A 89 6.08 -10.46 -0.55
CA THR A 89 6.54 -11.76 -0.04
C THR A 89 7.15 -12.65 -1.13
N GLU A 90 6.74 -12.47 -2.39
CA GLU A 90 7.20 -13.28 -3.51
C GLU A 90 8.46 -12.73 -4.21
N ARG A 91 9.10 -11.70 -3.62
CA ARG A 91 10.42 -11.16 -4.05
C ARG A 91 10.48 -10.66 -5.50
N TYR A 92 9.37 -10.19 -6.05
CA TYR A 92 9.33 -9.74 -7.44
C TYR A 92 9.89 -8.33 -7.66
N TRP A 93 10.16 -7.59 -6.58
CA TRP A 93 10.77 -6.26 -6.71
C TRP A 93 12.23 -6.44 -7.14
N ALA A 94 12.49 -6.23 -8.43
CA ALA A 94 13.85 -6.04 -8.91
C ALA A 94 14.46 -4.82 -8.20
N ALA A 95 15.73 -4.93 -7.83
CA ALA A 95 16.53 -3.89 -7.20
C ALA A 95 16.79 -2.70 -8.16
N ARG A 96 15.72 -2.00 -8.56
CA ARG A 96 15.83 -0.70 -9.22
C ARG A 96 15.70 0.38 -8.16
N ASP A 97 16.48 1.44 -8.32
CA ASP A 97 16.34 2.65 -7.52
C ASP A 97 14.92 3.21 -7.71
N HIS A 98 14.13 3.12 -6.64
CA HIS A 98 12.74 3.56 -6.58
C HIS A 98 12.59 4.69 -5.55
N THR A 99 13.67 5.43 -5.27
CA THR A 99 13.68 6.51 -4.27
C THR A 99 12.61 7.57 -4.54
N ASP A 100 12.38 7.91 -5.80
CA ASP A 100 11.33 8.86 -6.21
C ASP A 100 9.93 8.31 -5.90
N ILE A 101 9.70 7.02 -6.11
CA ILE A 101 8.42 6.36 -5.85
C ILE A 101 8.15 6.30 -4.35
N ALA A 102 9.14 5.93 -3.55
CA ALA A 102 9.03 5.92 -2.10
C ALA A 102 8.80 7.35 -1.57
N THR A 103 9.51 8.35 -2.11
CA THR A 103 9.32 9.76 -1.75
C THR A 103 7.90 10.21 -2.07
N HIS A 104 7.42 10.00 -3.30
CA HIS A 104 6.06 10.33 -3.68
C HIS A 104 5.04 9.64 -2.77
N PHE A 105 5.23 8.35 -2.48
CA PHE A 105 4.35 7.60 -1.60
C PHE A 105 4.23 8.24 -0.21
N PHE A 106 5.32 8.48 0.50
CA PHE A 106 5.23 9.07 1.84
C PHE A 106 4.82 10.53 1.82
N ASP A 107 5.43 11.32 0.94
CA ASP A 107 5.28 12.77 0.97
C ASP A 107 3.98 13.26 0.36
N VAL A 108 3.36 12.49 -0.51
CA VAL A 108 2.10 12.86 -1.17
C VAL A 108 0.98 11.92 -0.74
N ILE A 109 1.14 10.61 -0.95
CA ILE A 109 0.03 9.65 -0.75
C ILE A 109 -0.36 9.53 0.71
N VAL A 110 0.61 9.22 1.59
CA VAL A 110 0.31 9.04 3.02
C VAL A 110 -0.23 10.34 3.61
N LYS A 111 0.32 11.51 3.23
CA LYS A 111 -0.21 12.82 3.64
C LYS A 111 -1.64 13.05 3.14
N ASN A 112 -1.93 12.72 1.89
CA ASN A 112 -3.25 12.90 1.29
C ASN A 112 -4.33 12.07 2.00
N HIS A 113 -3.97 10.90 2.53
CA HIS A 113 -4.86 10.02 3.29
C HIS A 113 -4.70 10.12 4.81
N ALA A 114 -3.92 11.06 5.33
CA ALA A 114 -3.53 11.08 6.75
C ALA A 114 -4.72 11.16 7.73
N ALA A 115 -5.84 11.74 7.30
CA ALA A 115 -7.04 11.86 8.13
C ALA A 115 -7.88 10.58 8.18
N THR A 116 -7.70 9.65 7.25
CA THR A 116 -8.54 8.44 7.11
C THR A 116 -7.76 7.15 7.20
N LEU A 117 -6.44 7.17 6.96
CA LEU A 117 -5.61 5.98 6.96
C LEU A 117 -5.47 5.43 8.39
N GLU A 118 -6.08 4.27 8.62
CA GLU A 118 -6.11 3.56 9.89
C GLU A 118 -5.05 2.45 9.94
N VAL A 119 -4.80 1.78 8.82
CA VAL A 119 -3.85 0.68 8.69
C VAL A 119 -2.93 0.93 7.52
N LEU A 120 -1.62 0.97 7.79
CA LEU A 120 -0.57 0.95 6.78
C LEU A 120 0.36 -0.22 7.06
N GLU A 121 0.36 -1.20 6.15
CA GLU A 121 1.28 -2.33 6.19
C GLU A 121 2.13 -2.36 4.93
N ILE A 122 3.44 -2.36 5.10
CA ILE A 122 4.42 -2.48 4.02
C ILE A 122 5.36 -3.63 4.40
N CYS A 123 5.13 -4.80 3.82
CA CYS A 123 5.95 -5.98 4.03
C CYS A 123 6.95 -6.11 2.87
N ARG A 124 8.24 -5.85 3.12
CA ARG A 124 9.29 -5.89 2.07
C ARG A 124 10.41 -6.86 2.46
N HIS A 125 10.98 -7.53 1.45
CA HIS A 125 12.14 -8.42 1.56
C HIS A 125 13.41 -7.87 0.86
N SER A 126 13.45 -6.59 0.50
CA SER A 126 14.53 -6.03 -0.32
C SER A 126 15.06 -4.74 0.28
N ASP A 127 16.37 -4.61 0.26
CA ASP A 127 17.13 -3.62 1.00
C ASP A 127 17.09 -2.24 0.32
N THR A 128 17.09 -1.18 1.13
CA THR A 128 17.61 0.19 0.90
C THR A 128 16.60 1.31 0.63
N ILE A 129 15.63 1.16 -0.28
CA ILE A 129 14.84 2.34 -0.72
C ILE A 129 13.73 2.73 0.27
N TRP A 130 13.22 1.74 1.01
CA TRP A 130 12.20 1.93 2.04
C TRP A 130 12.83 1.87 3.44
N GLY A 131 14.17 1.79 3.56
CA GLY A 131 14.84 1.81 4.86
C GLY A 131 14.61 3.12 5.63
N ASN A 132 14.51 4.26 4.94
CA ASN A 132 14.26 5.58 5.54
C ASN A 132 12.78 5.89 5.76
N VAL A 133 11.92 4.87 5.75
CA VAL A 133 10.48 5.06 6.03
C VAL A 133 10.27 5.66 7.41
N GLN A 134 11.09 5.29 8.40
CA GLN A 134 10.94 5.78 9.77
C GLN A 134 11.13 7.30 9.86
N ASP A 135 12.24 7.81 9.31
CA ASP A 135 12.51 9.25 9.18
C ASP A 135 11.38 10.00 8.47
N ARG A 136 10.90 9.41 7.37
CA ARG A 136 9.85 10.02 6.56
C ARG A 136 8.52 10.04 7.28
N LEU A 137 8.15 8.95 7.97
CA LEU A 137 6.95 8.86 8.80
C LEU A 137 7.02 9.76 10.02
N GLY A 138 8.19 9.89 10.66
CA GLY A 138 8.41 10.82 11.76
C GLY A 138 8.18 12.28 11.36
N ARG A 139 8.47 12.62 10.11
CA ARG A 139 8.18 13.94 9.51
C ARG A 139 6.75 14.11 9.03
N LEU A 140 5.98 13.02 8.88
CA LEU A 140 4.56 13.16 8.60
C LEU A 140 3.87 13.67 9.86
N ALA A 141 3.03 14.70 9.71
CA ALA A 141 2.05 15.02 10.73
C ALA A 141 1.26 13.73 10.99
N LYS A 142 1.51 13.09 12.16
CA LYS A 142 1.03 11.74 12.48
C LYS A 142 -0.38 11.57 11.94
N PRO A 143 -0.64 10.56 11.09
CA PRO A 143 -1.98 10.37 10.57
C PRO A 143 -2.91 10.21 11.76
N ARG A 144 -3.86 11.14 11.92
CA ARG A 144 -4.67 11.24 13.15
C ARG A 144 -5.50 9.98 13.38
N ALA A 145 -5.74 9.23 12.32
CA ALA A 145 -6.51 8.00 12.32
C ALA A 145 -5.65 6.73 12.39
N LEU A 146 -4.31 6.80 12.31
CA LEU A 146 -3.48 5.60 12.22
C LEU A 146 -3.57 4.80 13.52
N LYS A 147 -4.09 3.59 13.40
CA LYS A 147 -4.22 2.60 14.49
C LYS A 147 -3.15 1.52 14.39
N LYS A 148 -2.71 1.20 13.16
CA LYS A 148 -1.73 0.16 12.90
C LYS A 148 -0.72 0.61 11.86
N LEU A 149 0.56 0.51 12.22
CA LEU A 149 1.68 0.69 11.32
C LEU A 149 2.53 -0.57 11.38
N LYS A 150 2.67 -1.27 10.27
CA LYS A 150 3.58 -2.41 10.14
C LYS A 150 4.52 -2.17 8.99
N ILE A 151 5.81 -2.15 9.27
CA ILE A 151 6.86 -2.07 8.25
C ILE A 151 7.81 -3.22 8.55
N GLU A 152 7.91 -4.16 7.62
CA GLU A 152 8.92 -5.21 7.71
C GLU A 152 10.18 -4.72 6.98
N LEU A 153 11.27 -4.66 7.74
CA LEU A 153 12.60 -4.27 7.29
C LEU A 153 13.48 -5.51 7.19
N SER A 154 14.47 -5.49 6.30
CA SER A 154 15.49 -6.54 6.27
C SER A 154 16.50 -6.40 7.42
N ILE A 155 17.27 -7.47 7.68
CA ILE A 155 18.34 -7.47 8.69
C ILE A 155 19.38 -6.39 8.36
N ASP A 156 19.71 -6.21 7.08
CA ASP A 156 20.70 -5.24 6.63
C ASP A 156 20.21 -3.80 6.85
N GLU A 157 18.91 -3.53 6.68
CA GLU A 157 18.30 -2.24 6.98
C GLU A 157 18.32 -1.95 8.49
N ILE A 158 18.08 -2.95 9.33
CA ILE A 158 18.17 -2.81 10.80
C ILE A 158 19.62 -2.48 11.20
N ALA A 159 20.60 -3.14 10.59
CA ALA A 159 22.01 -2.87 10.85
C ALA A 159 22.42 -1.44 10.46
N ALA A 160 21.92 -0.95 9.31
CA ALA A 160 22.19 0.42 8.86
C ALA A 160 21.62 1.49 9.80
N ILE A 161 20.44 1.27 10.40
CA ILE A 161 19.82 2.19 11.36
C ILE A 161 20.59 2.20 12.69
N GLN A 162 21.14 1.06 13.11
CA GLN A 162 21.92 0.99 14.35
C GLN A 162 23.25 1.74 14.24
N ASP A 163 23.82 1.81 13.03
CA ASP A 163 25.09 2.50 12.77
C ASP A 163 24.91 4.03 12.63
N SER A 164 23.69 4.53 12.37
CA SER A 164 23.43 5.99 12.22
C SER A 164 23.42 6.78 13.53
N GLY A 165 23.33 6.11 14.69
CA GLY A 165 23.74 6.65 15.98
C GLY A 165 22.97 7.89 16.51
N THR A 166 21.78 8.22 16.02
CA THR A 166 21.02 9.37 16.54
C THR A 166 20.16 8.96 17.75
N ASP A 167 20.03 9.85 18.75
CA ASP A 167 19.34 9.56 20.02
C ASP A 167 17.82 9.34 19.85
N ASP A 168 17.25 9.84 18.76
CA ASP A 168 15.87 9.58 18.33
C ASP A 168 15.68 8.14 17.81
N ASP A 169 16.70 7.55 17.18
CA ASP A 169 16.67 6.16 16.68
C ASP A 169 16.53 5.16 17.84
N ARG A 170 17.17 5.45 18.99
CA ARG A 170 17.12 4.60 20.20
C ARG A 170 15.73 4.52 20.84
N ARG A 171 14.96 5.61 20.80
CA ARG A 171 13.57 5.62 21.30
C ARG A 171 12.62 4.80 20.43
N LEU A 172 12.92 4.69 19.14
CA LEU A 172 12.08 4.02 18.15
C LEU A 172 12.31 2.51 18.11
N CYS A 173 13.55 2.03 18.32
CA CYS A 173 13.82 0.60 18.52
C CYS A 173 12.97 0.01 19.68
N ASN A 174 12.71 0.80 20.73
CA ASN A 174 11.88 0.38 21.86
C ASN A 174 10.38 0.28 21.53
N LEU A 175 9.88 1.05 20.55
CA LEU A 175 8.49 0.97 20.07
C LEU A 175 8.27 -0.22 19.11
N LEU A 176 9.30 -0.59 18.35
CA LEU A 176 9.25 -1.76 17.45
C LEU A 176 9.54 -3.08 18.18
N GLY A 177 10.29 -3.03 19.28
CA GLY A 177 10.61 -4.19 20.12
C GLY A 177 9.44 -4.76 20.92
N SER A 178 8.31 -4.05 21.03
CA SER A 178 7.16 -4.53 21.82
C SER A 178 6.23 -5.50 21.10
N GLU A 179 6.36 -5.71 19.79
CA GLU A 179 5.51 -6.68 19.04
C GLU A 179 6.28 -7.70 18.19
N SER A 180 7.62 -7.68 18.19
CA SER A 180 8.42 -8.69 17.49
C SER A 180 8.67 -9.91 18.38
N ARG A 181 7.62 -10.70 18.66
CA ARG A 181 7.78 -12.09 19.10
C ARG A 181 7.65 -13.00 17.88
N VAL A 182 8.82 -13.39 17.39
CA VAL A 182 9.04 -14.46 16.40
C VAL A 182 8.33 -15.74 16.87
N TRP A 183 7.51 -16.31 15.99
CA TRP A 183 7.25 -17.75 15.92
C TRP A 183 7.85 -18.24 14.61
#